data_AF-A0A0D7BMT5-F1
#
_entry.id   AF-A0A0D7BMT5-F1
#
_cell.length_a   1.000
_cell.length_b   1.000
_cell.length_c   1.000
_cell.angle_alpha   90.00
_cell.angle_beta   90.00
_cell.angle_gamma   90.00
#
_symmetry.space_group_name_H-M   'P 1'
#
loop_
_entity.id
_entity.type
_entity.pdbx_description
1 polymer ?
#
loop_
_entity_poly.entity_id
_entity_poly.type
_entity_poly.pdbx_seq_one_letter_code
_entity_poly.pdbx_strand_id
1 'polypeptide(L)'
;MKISQKIEQSNKADRVWWSFEYFPPRTAQGLQNLLDRIERMRALGPEFIDITWNAGGRTSELTAEMVKICQGAIGVETCMHLTCTNMPAEKIDIALQSAKKSGCRNVLALRGDPPSGKDEWEAVDGGFVHGIDLVNHIRKDHGDYFDIAIAGFPQHELLPAEERDFEFKCLKEKVDAGVGFIFTQMFYDVDIFLAWAKRVRAAGITVPIVPGIAPIQTWNGFVKATSLAKIVIPQHFQDALEPHKNNDEKVREIGTKLVADMCRKILASDLGIRGLHFYTMNLEKGTKMLLQELNLVPRVETIKPLPWRQCLTPNRRTETIRPIFWANRAKSYVSRTENWDEYPNGRFGDSRSPAYGELDGYGVSIKQSKEDAHTLWGEPASFDDIATLFAKFCRGELKALPWSDDAPAGETSVIADTLARMNELGFLTINSQPAVNGCRSDDKLHGWGPSNGYVYQKAYLEFFVKPELLNLLLSYIERDSSITYYVINKRGDLRTNTHSDGPNAVTWGVFPGREIVQPTIVEAVSFMAWKDEAYELGMQWSKVYDAESGARKVIEELMDSCYLVNVVHNDFTDREAIFRPFMQAGEEYKKLLANGN
;
A
#
# COMPACT_ATOMS: atom_id res chain seq x y z
N MET A 1 6.33 -10.16 -9.69
CA MET A 1 7.02 -10.14 -11.02
C MET A 1 8.53 -10.14 -10.76
N LYS A 2 9.34 -10.68 -11.69
CA LYS A 2 10.80 -10.56 -11.56
C LYS A 2 11.25 -9.12 -11.85
N ILE A 3 12.15 -8.57 -11.07
CA ILE A 3 12.64 -7.19 -11.24
C ILE A 3 13.37 -7.02 -12.58
N SER A 4 14.19 -7.97 -13.00
CA SER A 4 14.84 -8.00 -14.32
C SER A 4 13.86 -7.80 -15.48
N GLN A 5 12.65 -8.39 -15.40
CA GLN A 5 11.58 -8.19 -16.39
C GLN A 5 11.03 -6.76 -16.36
N LYS A 6 10.85 -6.17 -15.17
CA LYS A 6 10.43 -4.76 -15.01
C LYS A 6 11.48 -3.80 -15.55
N ILE A 7 12.76 -4.10 -15.32
CA ILE A 7 13.89 -3.34 -15.86
C ILE A 7 13.88 -3.42 -17.39
N GLU A 8 13.73 -4.61 -17.96
CA GLU A 8 13.66 -4.80 -19.41
C GLU A 8 12.48 -4.04 -20.04
N GLN A 9 11.29 -4.10 -19.42
CA GLN A 9 10.11 -3.34 -19.87
C GLN A 9 10.36 -1.83 -19.84
N SER A 10 10.99 -1.33 -18.79
CA SER A 10 11.30 0.09 -18.65
C SER A 10 12.36 0.54 -19.66
N ASN A 11 13.37 -0.29 -19.93
CA ASN A 11 14.38 -0.03 -20.95
C ASN A 11 13.76 0.00 -22.35
N LYS A 12 12.86 -0.94 -22.67
CA LYS A 12 12.11 -0.96 -23.95
C LYS A 12 11.26 0.29 -24.14
N ALA A 13 10.72 0.83 -23.05
CA ALA A 13 9.93 2.07 -23.05
C ALA A 13 10.78 3.34 -22.92
N ASP A 14 12.11 3.22 -22.86
CA ASP A 14 13.04 4.32 -22.60
C ASP A 14 12.65 5.16 -21.36
N ARG A 15 12.12 4.51 -20.32
CA ARG A 15 11.55 5.17 -19.14
C ARG A 15 12.52 5.14 -17.97
N VAL A 16 12.73 6.31 -17.35
CA VAL A 16 13.44 6.40 -16.07
C VAL A 16 12.56 5.84 -14.95
N TRP A 17 13.13 5.00 -14.10
CA TRP A 17 12.43 4.34 -13.02
C TRP A 17 13.24 4.38 -11.72
N TRP A 18 12.57 4.14 -10.60
CA TRP A 18 13.21 4.16 -9.29
C TRP A 18 12.67 3.10 -8.34
N SER A 19 13.40 2.86 -7.26
CA SER A 19 13.05 1.93 -6.19
C SER A 19 13.49 2.47 -4.83
N PHE A 20 12.97 1.90 -3.74
CA PHE A 20 13.24 2.36 -2.37
C PHE A 20 13.69 1.22 -1.46
N GLU A 21 14.70 1.49 -0.64
CA GLU A 21 15.13 0.59 0.43
C GLU A 21 14.64 1.02 1.81
N TYR A 22 14.15 0.03 2.56
CA TYR A 22 13.71 0.13 3.95
C TYR A 22 14.38 -0.92 4.81
N PHE A 23 14.54 -0.63 6.10
CA PHE A 23 15.04 -1.60 7.07
C PHE A 23 14.03 -1.89 8.18
N PRO A 24 13.98 -3.13 8.71
CA PRO A 24 13.08 -3.47 9.81
C PRO A 24 13.32 -2.58 11.05
N PRO A 25 12.27 -1.95 11.61
CA PRO A 25 12.38 -1.14 12.81
C PRO A 25 12.52 -2.01 14.05
N ARG A 26 13.00 -1.43 15.16
CA ARG A 26 13.23 -2.16 16.42
C ARG A 26 12.01 -2.29 17.31
N THR A 27 10.93 -1.57 17.03
CA THR A 27 9.73 -1.48 17.89
C THR A 27 8.46 -1.69 17.07
N ALA A 28 7.40 -2.22 17.70
CA ALA A 28 6.10 -2.40 17.06
C ALA A 28 5.50 -1.07 16.55
N GLN A 29 5.60 0.01 17.34
CA GLN A 29 5.20 1.34 16.88
C GLN A 29 6.02 1.80 15.65
N GLY A 30 7.32 1.50 15.64
CA GLY A 30 8.18 1.78 14.51
C GLY A 30 7.76 1.01 13.26
N LEU A 31 7.29 -0.24 13.40
CA LEU A 31 6.77 -1.06 12.32
C LEU A 31 5.51 -0.45 11.72
N GLN A 32 4.53 -0.09 12.55
CA GLN A 32 3.31 0.56 12.07
C GLN A 32 3.62 1.87 11.33
N ASN A 33 4.48 2.71 11.91
CA ASN A 33 4.90 3.98 11.31
C ASN A 33 5.62 3.78 9.96
N LEU A 34 6.38 2.68 9.82
CA LEU A 34 7.07 2.35 8.59
C LEU A 34 6.11 1.82 7.52
N LEU A 35 5.17 0.93 7.87
CA LEU A 35 4.17 0.42 6.94
C LEU A 35 3.29 1.56 6.39
N ASP A 36 2.84 2.47 7.26
CA ASP A 36 2.10 3.68 6.86
C ASP A 36 2.95 4.56 5.92
N ARG A 37 4.28 4.61 6.13
CA ARG A 37 5.20 5.35 5.27
C ARG A 37 5.40 4.68 3.92
N ILE A 38 5.58 3.36 3.86
CA ILE A 38 5.68 2.60 2.62
C ILE A 38 4.41 2.81 1.79
N GLU A 39 3.25 2.82 2.43
CA GLU A 39 1.96 3.10 1.79
C GLU A 39 1.91 4.49 1.15
N ARG A 40 2.34 5.54 1.85
CA ARG A 40 2.44 6.90 1.28
C ARG A 40 3.50 6.97 0.18
N MET A 41 4.67 6.36 0.38
CA MET A 41 5.77 6.41 -0.59
C MET A 41 5.49 5.57 -1.84
N ARG A 42 4.60 4.56 -1.78
CA ARG A 42 4.09 3.88 -2.98
C ARG A 42 3.45 4.86 -3.96
N ALA A 43 2.81 5.93 -3.48
CA ALA A 43 2.25 6.98 -4.34
C ALA A 43 3.33 7.81 -5.05
N LEU A 44 4.60 7.69 -4.66
CA LEU A 44 5.75 8.24 -5.38
C LEU A 44 6.19 7.33 -6.53
N GLY A 45 5.47 6.25 -6.86
CA GLY A 45 5.64 5.43 -8.06
C GLY A 45 6.92 4.57 -8.19
N PRO A 46 7.47 4.00 -7.10
CA PRO A 46 8.60 3.07 -7.25
C PRO A 46 8.19 1.82 -8.04
N GLU A 47 9.11 1.27 -8.83
CA GLU A 47 8.91 0.00 -9.55
C GLU A 47 8.86 -1.20 -8.62
N PHE A 48 9.64 -1.12 -7.54
CA PHE A 48 9.72 -2.09 -6.46
C PHE A 48 10.31 -1.41 -5.23
N ILE A 49 10.20 -2.07 -4.09
CA ILE A 49 10.92 -1.75 -2.86
C ILE A 49 11.80 -2.93 -2.47
N ASP A 50 12.76 -2.71 -1.59
CA ASP A 50 13.46 -3.79 -0.91
C ASP A 50 13.51 -3.57 0.59
N ILE A 51 13.66 -4.70 1.29
CA ILE A 51 13.61 -4.76 2.75
C ILE A 51 14.88 -5.46 3.21
N THR A 52 15.67 -4.73 3.99
CA THR A 52 16.96 -5.24 4.46
C THR A 52 16.83 -6.40 5.41
N TRP A 53 17.92 -7.16 5.51
CA TRP A 53 18.06 -8.30 6.38
C TRP A 53 19.31 -8.11 7.23
N ASN A 54 19.11 -8.06 8.56
CA ASN A 54 20.22 -7.82 9.46
C ASN A 54 21.12 -9.06 9.59
N ALA A 55 22.44 -8.85 9.61
CA ALA A 55 23.43 -9.89 9.81
C ALA A 55 23.14 -10.65 11.14
N GLY A 56 23.10 -11.98 11.06
CA GLY A 56 22.77 -12.85 12.19
C GLY A 56 21.28 -13.10 12.44
N GLY A 57 20.38 -12.60 11.59
CA GLY A 57 18.97 -13.03 11.57
C GLY A 57 18.16 -12.64 12.81
N ARG A 58 18.54 -11.60 13.57
CA ARG A 58 17.75 -11.16 14.75
C ARG A 58 16.37 -10.60 14.38
N THR A 59 16.20 -10.16 13.14
CA THR A 59 14.95 -9.60 12.61
C THR A 59 14.50 -10.34 11.35
N SER A 60 14.95 -11.59 11.15
CA SER A 60 14.67 -12.37 9.94
C SER A 60 13.17 -12.58 9.71
N GLU A 61 12.46 -12.87 10.80
CA GLU A 61 11.03 -13.09 10.84
C GLU A 61 10.29 -11.80 10.45
N LEU A 62 10.77 -10.66 10.95
CA LEU A 62 10.19 -9.35 10.66
C LEU A 62 10.39 -8.94 9.20
N THR A 63 11.55 -9.23 8.60
CA THR A 63 11.77 -8.99 7.17
C THR A 63 10.79 -9.80 6.32
N ALA A 64 10.61 -11.09 6.61
CA ALA A 64 9.68 -11.96 5.88
C ALA A 64 8.21 -11.50 6.06
N GLU A 65 7.83 -11.08 7.27
CA GLU A 65 6.51 -10.53 7.57
C GLU A 65 6.26 -9.24 6.78
N MET A 66 7.21 -8.31 6.77
CA MET A 66 7.07 -7.09 5.99
C MET A 66 6.98 -7.36 4.50
N VAL A 67 7.73 -8.33 3.96
CA VAL A 67 7.60 -8.77 2.56
C VAL A 67 6.18 -9.29 2.28
N LYS A 68 5.61 -10.09 3.20
CA LYS A 68 4.23 -10.57 3.10
C LYS A 68 3.23 -9.40 3.08
N ILE A 69 3.36 -8.44 3.98
CA ILE A 69 2.47 -7.27 4.08
C ILE A 69 2.59 -6.39 2.83
N CYS A 70 3.82 -6.14 2.35
CA CYS A 70 4.07 -5.29 1.19
C CYS A 70 3.52 -5.89 -0.12
N GLN A 71 3.71 -7.20 -0.33
CA GLN A 71 3.16 -7.90 -1.49
C GLN A 71 1.63 -8.08 -1.39
N GLY A 72 1.13 -8.42 -0.19
CA GLY A 72 -0.27 -8.74 0.06
C GLY A 72 -1.19 -7.53 0.18
N ALA A 73 -0.94 -6.70 1.19
CA ALA A 73 -1.84 -5.62 1.59
C ALA A 73 -1.51 -4.27 0.92
N ILE A 74 -0.22 -3.93 0.81
CA ILE A 74 0.20 -2.65 0.21
C ILE A 74 0.18 -2.73 -1.32
N GLY A 75 0.48 -3.90 -1.88
CA GLY A 75 0.49 -4.15 -3.32
C GLY A 75 1.66 -3.45 -4.00
N VAL A 76 2.88 -3.68 -3.50
CA VAL A 76 4.14 -3.21 -4.09
C VAL A 76 5.13 -4.37 -4.25
N GLU A 77 5.74 -4.47 -5.44
CA GLU A 77 6.74 -5.49 -5.70
C GLU A 77 7.89 -5.35 -4.71
N THR A 78 8.25 -6.44 -4.05
CA THR A 78 9.24 -6.42 -2.97
C THR A 78 10.42 -7.34 -3.29
N CYS A 79 11.63 -6.87 -3.01
CA CYS A 79 12.86 -7.65 -2.99
C CYS A 79 13.30 -7.89 -1.55
N MET A 80 13.52 -9.15 -1.20
CA MET A 80 13.96 -9.54 0.15
C MET A 80 15.48 -9.62 0.18
N HIS A 81 16.14 -8.85 1.04
CA HIS A 81 17.55 -9.10 1.32
C HIS A 81 17.70 -10.43 2.07
N LEU A 82 18.78 -11.15 1.81
CA LEU A 82 19.07 -12.40 2.50
C LEU A 82 20.58 -12.57 2.64
N THR A 83 21.07 -12.59 3.88
CA THR A 83 22.48 -12.82 4.20
C THR A 83 22.72 -14.29 4.51
N CYS A 84 23.78 -14.88 3.97
CA CYS A 84 24.06 -16.31 4.12
C CYS A 84 24.95 -16.66 5.32
N THR A 85 25.57 -15.68 5.96
CA THR A 85 26.47 -15.90 7.10
C THR A 85 25.79 -15.73 8.46
N ASN A 86 26.41 -16.27 9.51
CA ASN A 86 25.96 -16.21 10.90
C ASN A 86 24.61 -16.91 11.17
N MET A 87 24.19 -17.85 10.33
CA MET A 87 23.00 -18.68 10.54
C MET A 87 23.09 -20.05 9.86
N PRO A 88 22.38 -21.08 10.37
CA PRO A 88 22.25 -22.37 9.70
C PRO A 88 21.49 -22.27 8.37
N ALA A 89 21.78 -23.17 7.42
CA ALA A 89 21.11 -23.24 6.12
C ALA A 89 19.57 -23.37 6.24
N GLU A 90 19.07 -24.08 7.26
CA GLU A 90 17.63 -24.25 7.50
C GLU A 90 16.88 -22.91 7.65
N LYS A 91 17.50 -21.90 8.28
CA LYS A 91 16.87 -20.57 8.41
C LYS A 91 16.69 -19.88 7.06
N ILE A 92 17.64 -20.10 6.15
CA ILE A 92 17.60 -19.58 4.78
C ILE A 92 16.49 -20.27 4.01
N ASP A 93 16.33 -21.58 4.16
CA ASP A 93 15.26 -22.35 3.53
C ASP A 93 13.87 -21.90 4.00
N ILE A 94 13.68 -21.71 5.32
CA ILE A 94 12.43 -21.19 5.88
C ILE A 94 12.11 -19.81 5.31
N ALA A 95 13.10 -18.92 5.23
CA ALA A 95 12.92 -17.57 4.70
C ALA A 95 12.54 -17.60 3.21
N LEU A 96 13.22 -18.41 2.40
CA LEU A 96 12.92 -18.56 0.96
C LEU A 96 11.54 -19.20 0.73
N GLN A 97 11.15 -20.19 1.53
CA GLN A 97 9.81 -20.78 1.47
C GLN A 97 8.72 -19.76 1.83
N SER A 98 8.93 -18.96 2.88
CA SER A 98 8.01 -17.88 3.27
C SER A 98 7.90 -16.80 2.19
N ALA A 99 9.03 -16.38 1.61
CA ALA A 99 9.06 -15.45 0.49
C ALA A 99 8.30 -16.01 -0.73
N LYS A 100 8.52 -17.28 -1.08
CA LYS A 100 7.79 -17.95 -2.18
C LYS A 100 6.29 -18.02 -1.90
N LYS A 101 5.89 -18.39 -0.68
CA LYS A 101 4.48 -18.49 -0.27
C LYS A 101 3.76 -17.14 -0.34
N SER A 102 4.43 -16.05 0.01
CA SER A 102 3.90 -14.68 -0.12
C SER A 102 3.92 -14.14 -1.56
N GLY A 103 4.46 -14.89 -2.53
CA GLY A 103 4.57 -14.47 -3.93
C GLY A 103 5.76 -13.58 -4.24
N CYS A 104 6.66 -13.36 -3.28
CA CYS A 104 7.91 -12.70 -3.54
C CYS A 104 8.71 -13.49 -4.58
N ARG A 105 9.24 -12.79 -5.58
CA ARG A 105 10.04 -13.38 -6.66
C ARG A 105 11.44 -12.78 -6.73
N ASN A 106 11.86 -11.96 -5.77
CA ASN A 106 13.09 -11.19 -5.86
C ASN A 106 13.88 -11.30 -4.55
N VAL A 107 15.14 -11.72 -4.65
CA VAL A 107 16.04 -11.87 -3.50
C VAL A 107 17.36 -11.15 -3.78
N LEU A 108 17.81 -10.32 -2.86
CA LEU A 108 19.19 -9.80 -2.87
C LEU A 108 20.05 -10.74 -2.03
N ALA A 109 20.87 -11.55 -2.71
CA ALA A 109 21.76 -12.52 -2.08
C ALA A 109 23.04 -11.82 -1.61
N LEU A 110 23.25 -11.81 -0.30
CA LEU A 110 24.37 -11.15 0.36
C LEU A 110 25.16 -12.16 1.18
N ARG A 111 26.46 -11.88 1.37
CA ARG A 111 27.26 -12.64 2.34
C ARG A 111 26.75 -12.32 3.75
N GLY A 112 26.75 -11.05 4.11
CA GLY A 112 26.53 -10.57 5.48
C GLY A 112 27.84 -10.14 6.14
N ASP A 113 27.74 -9.14 7.00
CA ASP A 113 28.88 -8.62 7.78
C ASP A 113 29.14 -9.48 9.03
N PRO A 114 30.34 -9.40 9.64
CA PRO A 114 30.60 -10.00 10.94
C PRO A 114 29.62 -9.52 12.01
N PRO A 115 29.31 -10.33 13.05
CA PRO A 115 28.48 -9.90 14.16
C PRO A 115 29.06 -8.65 14.86
N SER A 116 28.19 -7.75 15.31
CA SER A 116 28.59 -6.54 16.03
C SER A 116 29.55 -6.85 17.19
N GLY A 117 30.76 -6.26 17.14
CA GLY A 117 31.80 -6.43 18.15
C GLY A 117 32.83 -7.52 17.88
N LYS A 118 32.74 -8.22 16.74
CA LYS A 118 33.82 -9.07 16.21
C LYS A 118 34.36 -8.48 14.91
N ASP A 119 35.68 -8.39 14.80
CA ASP A 119 36.35 -7.95 13.56
C ASP A 119 36.47 -9.09 12.54
N GLU A 120 36.44 -10.34 13.00
CA GLU A 120 36.58 -11.53 12.16
C GLU A 120 35.27 -12.31 12.04
N TRP A 121 35.04 -12.82 10.83
CA TRP A 121 33.94 -13.71 10.51
C TRP A 121 34.35 -15.16 10.74
N GLU A 122 33.48 -15.95 11.39
CA GLU A 122 33.66 -17.38 11.59
C GLU A 122 32.54 -18.15 10.86
N ALA A 123 32.91 -19.19 10.12
CA ALA A 123 31.94 -20.07 9.49
C ALA A 123 31.11 -20.80 10.55
N VAL A 124 29.79 -20.79 10.39
CA VAL A 124 28.90 -21.67 11.16
C VAL A 124 29.00 -23.07 10.56
N ASP A 125 29.09 -24.09 11.39
CA ASP A 125 29.12 -25.48 10.92
C ASP A 125 27.86 -25.79 10.10
N GLY A 126 28.06 -26.33 8.89
CA GLY A 126 26.98 -26.53 7.90
C GLY A 126 26.37 -25.26 7.29
N GLY A 127 26.96 -24.07 7.50
CA GLY A 127 26.53 -22.79 6.94
C GLY A 127 27.25 -22.38 5.65
N PHE A 128 26.86 -21.23 5.09
CA PHE A 128 27.46 -20.68 3.88
C PHE A 128 28.65 -19.75 4.18
N VAL A 129 29.59 -19.64 3.24
CA VAL A 129 30.83 -18.86 3.41
C VAL A 129 30.78 -17.58 2.56
N HIS A 130 30.32 -17.70 1.32
CA HIS A 130 30.31 -16.64 0.33
C HIS A 130 28.90 -16.40 -0.21
N GLY A 131 28.63 -15.17 -0.68
CA GLY A 131 27.35 -14.85 -1.30
C GLY A 131 27.03 -15.71 -2.55
N ILE A 132 28.05 -16.24 -3.24
CA ILE A 132 27.84 -17.16 -4.38
C ILE A 132 27.24 -18.50 -3.93
N ASP A 133 27.53 -18.95 -2.71
CA ASP A 133 26.97 -20.19 -2.18
C ASP A 133 25.45 -20.06 -2.03
N LEU A 134 24.98 -18.89 -1.61
CA LEU A 134 23.55 -18.58 -1.53
C LEU A 134 22.90 -18.52 -2.91
N VAL A 135 23.57 -17.93 -3.91
CA VAL A 135 23.07 -17.92 -5.29
C VAL A 135 22.89 -19.35 -5.81
N ASN A 136 23.92 -20.18 -5.65
CA ASN A 136 23.90 -21.59 -6.05
C ASN A 136 22.81 -22.37 -5.32
N HIS A 137 22.65 -22.14 -4.02
CA HIS A 137 21.62 -22.77 -3.19
C HIS A 137 20.22 -22.43 -3.68
N ILE A 138 19.92 -21.15 -3.89
CA ILE A 138 18.62 -20.70 -4.40
C ILE A 138 18.35 -21.30 -5.79
N ARG A 139 19.35 -21.33 -6.67
CA ARG A 139 19.21 -21.89 -8.02
C ARG A 139 18.97 -23.39 -8.00
N LYS A 140 19.65 -24.12 -7.11
CA LYS A 140 19.48 -25.56 -6.94
C LYS A 140 18.07 -25.93 -6.46
N ASP A 141 17.57 -25.25 -5.43
CA ASP A 141 16.35 -25.67 -4.74
C ASP A 141 15.08 -24.97 -5.24
N HIS A 142 15.22 -23.81 -5.91
CA HIS A 142 14.10 -23.04 -6.45
C HIS A 142 14.18 -22.76 -7.96
N GLY A 143 15.22 -23.24 -8.64
CA GLY A 143 15.40 -23.05 -10.08
C GLY A 143 15.33 -21.58 -10.48
N ASP A 144 14.51 -21.31 -11.50
CA ASP A 144 14.28 -19.95 -12.02
C ASP A 144 13.10 -19.23 -11.34
N TYR A 145 12.61 -19.70 -10.18
CA TYR A 145 11.49 -19.02 -9.53
C TYR A 145 11.85 -17.60 -9.08
N PHE A 146 12.99 -17.45 -8.41
CA PHE A 146 13.51 -16.18 -7.90
C PHE A 146 14.40 -15.48 -8.92
N ASP A 147 14.18 -14.19 -9.09
CA ASP A 147 15.17 -13.26 -9.59
C ASP A 147 16.16 -12.92 -8.48
N ILE A 148 17.45 -13.08 -8.77
CA ILE A 148 18.49 -12.93 -7.75
C ILE A 148 19.31 -11.69 -8.09
N ALA A 149 19.45 -10.79 -7.12
CA ALA A 149 20.38 -9.67 -7.19
C ALA A 149 21.61 -9.94 -6.33
N ILE A 150 22.70 -9.24 -6.63
CA ILE A 150 23.91 -9.18 -5.79
C ILE A 150 24.34 -7.74 -5.59
N ALA A 151 25.16 -7.52 -4.56
CA ALA A 151 25.81 -6.24 -4.33
C ALA A 151 27.05 -6.05 -5.23
N GLY A 152 27.22 -4.83 -5.74
CA GLY A 152 28.43 -4.33 -6.39
C GLY A 152 28.98 -3.11 -5.65
N PHE A 153 30.29 -2.90 -5.72
CA PHE A 153 30.97 -1.86 -4.93
C PHE A 153 31.78 -0.96 -5.88
N PRO A 154 31.24 0.21 -6.28
CA PRO A 154 31.88 1.09 -7.25
C PRO A 154 33.31 1.49 -6.88
N GLN A 155 33.58 1.66 -5.58
CA GLN A 155 34.90 2.04 -5.08
C GLN A 155 35.97 0.96 -5.21
N HIS A 156 35.60 -0.29 -5.54
CA HIS A 156 36.60 -1.32 -5.84
C HIS A 156 37.48 -0.92 -7.04
N GLU A 157 37.05 0.03 -7.87
CA GLU A 157 37.89 0.61 -8.93
C GLU A 157 39.17 1.29 -8.39
N LEU A 158 39.16 1.73 -7.12
CA LEU A 158 40.32 2.36 -6.46
C LEU A 158 41.27 1.37 -5.78
N LEU A 159 40.93 0.08 -5.74
CA LEU A 159 41.78 -0.94 -5.12
C LEU A 159 43.09 -1.15 -5.92
N PRO A 160 44.14 -1.68 -5.28
CA PRO A 160 45.31 -2.18 -5.99
C PRO A 160 44.92 -3.14 -7.12
N ALA A 161 45.67 -3.15 -8.21
CA ALA A 161 45.28 -3.85 -9.44
C ALA A 161 44.92 -5.34 -9.21
N GLU A 162 45.73 -6.06 -8.42
CA GLU A 162 45.49 -7.48 -8.14
C GLU A 162 44.19 -7.71 -7.35
N GLU A 163 43.95 -6.93 -6.29
CA GLU A 163 42.73 -7.00 -5.48
C GLU A 163 41.49 -6.60 -6.29
N ARG A 164 41.60 -5.51 -7.07
CA ARG A 164 40.55 -5.07 -7.97
C ARG A 164 40.19 -6.19 -8.95
N ASP A 165 41.17 -6.73 -9.67
CA ASP A 165 40.93 -7.73 -10.70
C ASP A 165 40.32 -9.01 -10.11
N PHE A 166 40.71 -9.38 -8.87
CA PHE A 166 40.07 -10.45 -8.10
C PHE A 166 38.60 -10.14 -7.77
N GLU A 167 38.27 -8.94 -7.30
CA GLU A 167 36.88 -8.53 -7.01
C GLU A 167 35.99 -8.61 -8.27
N PHE A 168 36.49 -8.19 -9.44
CA PHE A 168 35.76 -8.31 -10.70
C PHE A 168 35.57 -9.76 -11.13
N LYS A 169 36.57 -10.62 -10.92
CA LYS A 169 36.44 -12.07 -11.15
C LYS A 169 35.34 -12.66 -10.26
N CYS A 170 35.36 -12.38 -8.97
CA CYS A 170 34.32 -12.82 -8.02
C CYS A 170 32.93 -12.30 -8.40
N LEU A 171 32.82 -11.04 -8.85
CA LEU A 171 31.57 -10.48 -9.34
C LEU A 171 31.06 -11.24 -10.57
N LYS A 172 31.95 -11.55 -11.52
CA LYS A 172 31.61 -12.32 -12.72
C LYS A 172 31.16 -13.74 -12.39
N GLU A 173 31.88 -14.43 -11.50
CA GLU A 173 31.50 -15.79 -11.07
C GLU A 173 30.10 -15.83 -10.44
N LYS A 174 29.76 -14.83 -9.60
CA LYS A 174 28.40 -14.70 -9.06
C LYS A 174 27.36 -14.46 -10.16
N VAL A 175 27.69 -13.64 -11.16
CA VAL A 175 26.77 -13.39 -12.28
C VAL A 175 26.55 -14.65 -13.11
N ASP A 176 27.63 -15.36 -13.44
CA ASP A 176 27.59 -16.60 -14.21
C ASP A 176 26.84 -17.72 -13.46
N ALA A 177 26.77 -17.68 -12.12
CA ALA A 177 25.93 -18.56 -11.30
C ALA A 177 24.41 -18.28 -11.41
N GLY A 178 24.00 -17.26 -12.17
CA GLY A 178 22.59 -17.02 -12.51
C GLY A 178 21.95 -15.83 -11.81
N VAL A 179 22.69 -14.74 -11.61
CA VAL A 179 22.15 -13.47 -11.08
C VAL A 179 21.47 -12.68 -12.19
N GLY A 180 20.35 -12.04 -11.87
CA GLY A 180 19.56 -11.25 -12.83
C GLY A 180 19.98 -9.78 -12.93
N PHE A 181 20.53 -9.18 -11.88
CA PHE A 181 20.98 -7.77 -11.85
C PHE A 181 21.86 -7.45 -10.63
N ILE A 182 22.51 -6.28 -10.64
CA ILE A 182 23.42 -5.83 -9.58
C ILE A 182 22.87 -4.54 -8.94
N PHE A 183 22.77 -4.50 -7.61
CA PHE A 183 22.63 -3.25 -6.86
C PHE A 183 24.00 -2.75 -6.44
N THR A 184 24.28 -1.46 -6.59
CA THR A 184 25.52 -0.90 -6.05
C THR A 184 25.36 -0.38 -4.64
N GLN A 185 26.42 -0.52 -3.84
CA GLN A 185 26.60 0.30 -2.64
C GLN A 185 26.46 1.80 -2.99
N MET A 186 26.05 2.62 -2.02
CA MET A 186 25.99 4.08 -2.18
C MET A 186 27.36 4.66 -2.53
N PHE A 187 27.37 5.74 -3.30
CA PHE A 187 28.56 6.49 -3.68
C PHE A 187 28.20 7.97 -3.86
N TYR A 188 29.20 8.85 -3.87
CA TYR A 188 29.01 10.29 -4.18
C TYR A 188 29.87 10.77 -5.36
N ASP A 189 30.94 10.03 -5.68
CA ASP A 189 31.74 10.27 -6.88
C ASP A 189 31.20 9.48 -8.07
N VAL A 190 30.58 10.18 -9.02
CA VAL A 190 30.00 9.55 -10.21
C VAL A 190 31.08 9.07 -11.18
N ASP A 191 32.26 9.68 -11.22
CA ASP A 191 33.32 9.28 -12.16
C ASP A 191 33.92 7.93 -11.75
N ILE A 192 34.09 7.70 -10.44
CA ILE A 192 34.45 6.38 -9.90
C ILE A 192 33.40 5.33 -10.31
N PHE A 193 32.11 5.65 -10.18
CA PHE A 193 31.03 4.74 -10.57
C PHE A 193 31.03 4.42 -12.07
N LEU A 194 31.18 5.43 -12.93
CA LEU A 194 31.19 5.24 -14.39
C LEU A 194 32.41 4.42 -14.83
N ALA A 195 33.58 4.64 -14.21
CA ALA A 195 34.78 3.84 -14.47
C ALA A 195 34.58 2.37 -14.07
N TRP A 196 34.06 2.14 -12.86
CA TRP A 196 33.72 0.80 -12.37
C TRP A 196 32.72 0.10 -13.31
N ALA A 197 31.63 0.77 -13.68
CA ALA A 197 30.62 0.19 -14.55
C ALA A 197 31.16 -0.14 -15.95
N LYS A 198 32.04 0.69 -16.53
CA LYS A 198 32.74 0.39 -17.79
C LYS A 198 33.61 -0.86 -17.66
N ARG A 199 34.30 -1.05 -16.53
CA ARG A 199 35.09 -2.26 -16.27
C ARG A 199 34.20 -3.50 -16.08
N VAL A 200 33.06 -3.38 -15.40
CA VAL A 200 32.05 -4.44 -15.31
C VAL A 200 31.62 -4.89 -16.71
N ARG A 201 31.33 -3.94 -17.61
CA ARG A 201 30.98 -4.23 -19.01
C ARG A 201 32.14 -4.87 -19.78
N ALA A 202 33.37 -4.38 -19.60
CA ALA A 202 34.56 -4.95 -20.24
C ALA A 202 34.85 -6.39 -19.79
N ALA A 203 34.46 -6.76 -18.56
CA ALA A 203 34.52 -8.14 -18.07
C ALA A 203 33.44 -9.07 -18.66
N GLY A 204 32.58 -8.57 -19.56
CA GLY A 204 31.52 -9.34 -20.20
C GLY A 204 30.26 -9.50 -19.36
N ILE A 205 30.10 -8.76 -18.26
CA ILE A 205 28.89 -8.78 -17.45
C ILE A 205 27.83 -7.87 -18.09
N THR A 206 26.72 -8.47 -18.54
CA THR A 206 25.66 -7.78 -19.28
C THR A 206 24.39 -7.52 -18.47
N VAL A 207 24.27 -8.08 -17.27
CA VAL A 207 23.10 -7.87 -16.41
C VAL A 207 22.95 -6.38 -16.04
N PRO A 208 21.72 -5.90 -15.78
CA PRO A 208 21.50 -4.53 -15.36
C PRO A 208 22.30 -4.15 -14.12
N ILE A 209 22.81 -2.92 -14.10
CA ILE A 209 23.45 -2.30 -12.95
C ILE A 209 22.50 -1.22 -12.44
N VAL A 210 22.13 -1.30 -11.17
CA VAL A 210 21.21 -0.37 -10.52
C VAL A 210 22.00 0.43 -9.49
N PRO A 211 22.28 1.72 -9.75
CA PRO A 211 23.06 2.58 -8.86
C PRO A 211 22.30 2.87 -7.57
N GLY A 212 22.96 2.65 -6.44
CA GLY A 212 22.50 3.01 -5.12
C GLY A 212 22.72 4.50 -4.80
N ILE A 213 21.65 5.22 -4.53
CA ILE A 213 21.60 6.67 -4.31
C ILE A 213 21.15 6.94 -2.88
N ALA A 214 21.95 7.67 -2.11
CA ALA A 214 21.62 8.04 -0.74
C ALA A 214 21.30 9.55 -0.65
N PRO A 215 20.04 9.97 -0.40
CA PRO A 215 19.72 11.37 -0.16
C PRO A 215 20.36 11.88 1.13
N ILE A 216 20.98 13.06 1.06
CA ILE A 216 21.61 13.71 2.22
C ILE A 216 20.53 14.42 3.05
N GLN A 217 20.29 13.95 4.28
CA GLN A 217 19.20 14.48 5.13
C GLN A 217 19.66 15.35 6.29
N THR A 218 20.80 15.01 6.88
CA THR A 218 21.44 15.70 8.00
C THR A 218 22.95 15.56 7.86
N TRP A 219 23.71 16.50 8.41
CA TRP A 219 25.17 16.46 8.33
C TRP A 219 25.74 15.24 9.06
N ASN A 220 25.31 15.02 10.30
CA ASN A 220 25.81 13.92 11.13
C ASN A 220 25.44 12.55 10.54
N GLY A 221 24.24 12.42 9.97
CA GLY A 221 23.81 11.20 9.30
C GLY A 221 24.66 10.91 8.07
N PHE A 222 24.94 11.93 7.26
CA PHE A 222 25.80 11.83 6.08
C PHE A 222 27.22 11.39 6.45
N VAL A 223 27.90 12.10 7.37
CA VAL A 223 29.27 11.77 7.79
C VAL A 223 29.36 10.36 8.38
N LYS A 224 28.38 9.96 9.22
CA LYS A 224 28.36 8.63 9.81
C LYS A 224 28.20 7.53 8.75
N ALA A 225 27.26 7.70 7.83
CA ALA A 225 26.97 6.71 6.80
C ALA A 225 28.17 6.54 5.84
N THR A 226 28.81 7.63 5.43
CA THR A 226 29.95 7.60 4.52
C THR A 226 31.20 7.06 5.18
N SER A 227 31.43 7.38 6.46
CA SER A 227 32.54 6.80 7.24
C SER A 227 32.40 5.29 7.42
N LEU A 228 31.20 4.82 7.79
CA LEU A 228 30.92 3.39 7.99
C LEU A 228 31.12 2.59 6.70
N ALA A 229 30.63 3.11 5.58
CA ALA A 229 30.77 2.47 4.26
C ALA A 229 32.11 2.80 3.56
N LYS A 230 32.98 3.58 4.21
CA LYS A 230 34.29 4.04 3.68
C LYS A 230 34.17 4.72 2.30
N ILE A 231 33.15 5.56 2.11
CA ILE A 231 32.85 6.23 0.84
C ILE A 231 33.73 7.48 0.65
N VAL A 232 34.36 7.58 -0.51
CA VAL A 232 35.07 8.76 -1.01
C VAL A 232 34.05 9.83 -1.37
N ILE A 233 34.22 11.00 -0.76
CA ILE A 233 33.35 12.16 -0.96
C ILE A 233 34.10 13.18 -1.81
N PRO A 234 33.58 13.57 -2.98
CA PRO A 234 34.17 14.62 -3.78
C PRO A 234 34.32 15.92 -2.98
N GLN A 235 35.43 16.64 -3.13
CA GLN A 235 35.72 17.83 -2.33
C GLN A 235 34.60 18.89 -2.41
N HIS A 236 34.00 19.07 -3.59
CA HIS A 236 32.91 20.04 -3.78
C HIS A 236 31.64 19.72 -2.94
N PHE A 237 31.42 18.47 -2.53
CA PHE A 237 30.35 18.13 -1.58
C PHE A 237 30.69 18.66 -0.19
N GLN A 238 31.93 18.47 0.26
CA GLN A 238 32.39 18.97 1.57
C GLN A 238 32.33 20.49 1.61
N ASP A 239 32.86 21.15 0.59
CA ASP A 239 32.89 22.61 0.49
C ASP A 239 31.48 23.22 0.53
N ALA A 240 30.50 22.55 -0.08
CA ALA A 240 29.11 23.01 -0.12
C ALA A 240 28.32 22.72 1.18
N LEU A 241 28.61 21.62 1.87
CA LEU A 241 27.80 21.15 3.00
C LEU A 241 28.38 21.54 4.36
N GLU A 242 29.70 21.51 4.54
CA GLU A 242 30.35 21.76 5.82
C GLU A 242 30.05 23.14 6.43
N PRO A 243 29.97 24.24 5.65
CA PRO A 243 29.58 25.55 6.18
C PRO A 243 28.19 25.56 6.84
N HIS A 244 27.34 24.60 6.49
CA HIS A 244 25.97 24.49 6.97
C HIS A 244 25.77 23.31 7.94
N LYS A 245 26.84 22.69 8.46
CA LYS A 245 26.78 21.46 9.29
C LYS A 245 25.86 21.50 10.51
N ASN A 246 25.54 22.69 11.01
CA ASN A 246 24.63 22.91 12.15
C ASN A 246 23.19 23.29 11.73
N ASN A 247 22.86 23.25 10.43
CA ASN A 247 21.55 23.54 9.89
C ASN A 247 21.10 22.42 8.93
N ASP A 248 20.43 21.41 9.50
CA ASP A 248 19.96 20.24 8.77
C ASP A 248 18.97 20.55 7.64
N GLU A 249 18.21 21.66 7.74
CA GLU A 249 17.34 22.09 6.66
C GLU A 249 18.17 22.54 5.44
N LYS A 250 19.19 23.37 5.68
CA LYS A 250 20.05 23.86 4.60
C LYS A 250 20.93 22.75 4.01
N VAL A 251 21.45 21.87 4.85
CA VAL A 251 22.18 20.65 4.43
C VAL A 251 21.32 19.81 3.51
N ARG A 252 20.05 19.60 3.85
CA ARG A 252 19.12 18.83 3.02
C ARG A 252 18.83 19.51 1.69
N GLU A 253 18.61 20.82 1.68
CA GLU A 253 18.35 21.58 0.44
C GLU A 253 19.55 21.50 -0.52
N ILE A 254 20.76 21.76 -0.02
CA ILE A 254 22.00 21.71 -0.82
C ILE A 254 22.30 20.28 -1.25
N GLY A 255 22.23 19.33 -0.31
CA GLY A 255 22.46 17.92 -0.57
C GLY A 255 21.51 17.34 -1.61
N THR A 256 20.25 17.79 -1.63
CA THR A 256 19.27 17.39 -2.66
C THR A 256 19.75 17.79 -4.05
N LYS A 257 20.25 19.03 -4.24
CA LYS A 257 20.75 19.52 -5.53
C LYS A 257 21.99 18.75 -5.97
N LEU A 258 22.95 18.55 -5.06
CA LEU A 258 24.17 17.80 -5.35
C LEU A 258 23.89 16.36 -5.77
N VAL A 259 23.02 15.65 -5.03
CA VAL A 259 22.64 14.27 -5.38
C VAL A 259 21.80 14.23 -6.65
N ALA A 260 20.98 15.24 -6.93
CA ALA A 260 20.25 15.35 -8.18
C ALA A 260 21.20 15.49 -9.39
N ASP A 261 22.24 16.31 -9.27
CA ASP A 261 23.27 16.45 -10.30
C ASP A 261 24.01 15.14 -10.56
N MET A 262 24.28 14.36 -9.51
CA MET A 262 24.82 13.00 -9.66
C MET A 262 23.87 12.11 -10.48
N CYS A 263 22.58 12.09 -10.11
CA CYS A 263 21.58 11.29 -10.80
C CYS A 263 21.45 11.69 -12.28
N ARG A 264 21.44 13.00 -12.57
CA ARG A 264 21.42 13.53 -13.96
C ARG A 264 22.64 13.07 -14.75
N LYS A 265 23.84 13.10 -14.15
CA LYS A 265 25.08 12.63 -14.78
C LYS A 265 25.06 11.13 -15.06
N ILE A 266 24.50 10.32 -14.15
CA ILE A 266 24.33 8.87 -14.36
C ILE A 266 23.35 8.60 -15.52
N LEU A 267 22.18 9.24 -15.50
CA LEU A 267 21.13 9.05 -16.51
C LEU A 267 21.56 9.53 -17.91
N ALA A 268 22.45 10.53 -17.99
CA ALA A 268 23.00 11.04 -19.24
C ALA A 268 24.18 10.21 -19.78
N SER A 269 24.67 9.21 -19.04
CA SER A 269 25.80 8.39 -19.47
C SER A 269 25.43 7.44 -20.63
N ASP A 270 26.44 7.03 -21.39
CA ASP A 270 26.34 6.07 -22.50
C ASP A 270 26.15 4.61 -22.04
N LEU A 271 26.08 4.37 -20.72
CA LEU A 271 25.90 3.04 -20.14
C LEU A 271 24.47 2.51 -20.19
N GLY A 272 23.51 3.34 -20.63
CA GLY A 272 22.10 2.95 -20.76
C GLY A 272 21.38 2.74 -19.42
N ILE A 273 21.85 3.37 -18.34
CA ILE A 273 21.27 3.24 -17.00
C ILE A 273 20.03 4.12 -16.90
N ARG A 274 18.87 3.51 -16.65
CA ARG A 274 17.59 4.21 -16.46
C ARG A 274 16.96 4.02 -15.07
N GLY A 275 17.62 3.24 -14.21
CA GLY A 275 17.16 2.95 -12.86
C GLY A 275 17.94 3.71 -11.80
N LEU A 276 17.26 4.16 -10.75
CA LEU A 276 17.87 4.73 -9.53
C LEU A 276 17.32 4.01 -8.30
N HIS A 277 18.19 3.50 -7.43
CA HIS A 277 17.79 2.82 -6.20
C HIS A 277 18.06 3.69 -4.98
N PHE A 278 17.02 4.14 -4.27
CA PHE A 278 17.18 5.11 -3.19
C PHE A 278 17.22 4.45 -1.81
N TYR A 279 18.33 4.66 -1.10
CA TYR A 279 18.46 4.34 0.33
C TYR A 279 17.66 5.34 1.16
N THR A 280 16.42 5.01 1.52
CA THR A 280 15.51 5.98 2.15
C THR A 280 15.87 6.29 3.60
N MET A 281 16.64 5.41 4.24
CA MET A 281 16.91 5.42 5.68
C MET A 281 15.62 5.42 6.53
N ASN A 282 14.55 4.78 6.03
CA ASN A 282 13.20 4.84 6.60
C ASN A 282 12.65 6.27 6.74
N LEU A 283 13.07 7.20 5.88
CA LEU A 283 12.64 8.59 5.91
C LEU A 283 12.06 9.01 4.55
N GLU A 284 10.97 9.77 4.59
CA GLU A 284 10.21 10.15 3.39
C GLU A 284 10.74 11.44 2.74
N LYS A 285 11.05 12.45 3.57
CA LYS A 285 11.28 13.84 3.11
C LYS A 285 12.42 13.97 2.11
N GLY A 286 13.60 13.42 2.42
CA GLY A 286 14.78 13.53 1.55
C GLY A 286 14.56 12.90 0.16
N THR A 287 14.04 11.66 0.14
CA THR A 287 13.72 10.94 -1.10
C THR A 287 12.67 11.67 -1.93
N LYS A 288 11.59 12.17 -1.30
CA LYS A 288 10.55 12.93 -1.99
C LYS A 288 11.09 14.22 -2.61
N MET A 289 11.89 14.98 -1.87
CA MET A 289 12.53 16.21 -2.37
C MET A 289 13.42 15.92 -3.58
N LEU A 290 14.20 14.84 -3.53
CA LEU A 290 15.08 14.45 -4.64
C LEU A 290 14.31 14.00 -5.88
N LEU A 291 13.24 13.24 -5.73
CA LEU A 291 12.36 12.90 -6.87
C LEU A 291 11.71 14.15 -7.48
N GLN A 292 11.30 15.11 -6.66
CA GLN A 292 10.75 16.39 -7.15
C GLN A 292 11.82 17.19 -7.92
N GLU A 293 13.03 17.30 -7.40
CA GLU A 293 14.17 17.97 -8.05
C GLU A 293 14.55 17.33 -9.39
N LEU A 294 14.37 16.01 -9.51
CA LEU A 294 14.60 15.26 -10.75
C LEU A 294 13.40 15.27 -11.71
N ASN A 295 12.26 15.87 -11.32
CA ASN A 295 10.98 15.74 -12.02
C ASN A 295 10.54 14.27 -12.21
N LEU A 296 10.91 13.40 -11.26
CA LEU A 296 10.59 11.97 -11.21
C LEU A 296 9.48 11.67 -10.19
N VAL A 297 8.61 12.64 -9.88
CA VAL A 297 7.35 12.32 -9.24
C VAL A 297 6.38 11.84 -10.31
N PRO A 298 5.57 10.80 -10.05
CA PRO A 298 4.54 10.42 -10.99
C PRO A 298 3.69 11.65 -11.29
N ARG A 299 3.47 11.94 -12.58
CA ARG A 299 2.29 12.73 -12.91
C ARG A 299 1.11 11.99 -12.27
N VAL A 300 0.16 12.72 -11.72
CA VAL A 300 -1.09 12.18 -11.13
C VAL A 300 -1.79 11.18 -12.09
N GLU A 301 -1.40 11.18 -13.37
CA GLU A 301 -1.67 10.24 -14.46
C GLU A 301 -1.18 8.79 -14.29
N THR A 302 -0.70 8.33 -13.12
CA THR A 302 -0.57 6.86 -12.92
C THR A 302 -1.97 6.33 -12.65
N ILE A 303 -2.76 6.21 -13.73
CA ILE A 303 -4.15 5.81 -13.66
C ILE A 303 -4.20 4.48 -12.89
N LYS A 304 -4.90 4.49 -11.76
CA LYS A 304 -5.05 3.31 -10.91
C LYS A 304 -5.57 2.18 -11.80
N PRO A 305 -4.96 0.98 -11.87
CA PRO A 305 -5.42 -0.06 -12.79
C PRO A 305 -6.85 -0.52 -12.48
N LEU A 306 -7.24 -0.42 -11.21
CA LEU A 306 -8.57 -0.70 -10.65
C LEU A 306 -8.90 0.42 -9.64
N PRO A 307 -10.17 0.62 -9.26
CA PRO A 307 -10.56 1.61 -8.24
C PRO A 307 -10.00 1.28 -6.85
N TRP A 308 -9.53 0.05 -6.64
CA TRP A 308 -8.90 -0.43 -5.40
C TRP A 308 -7.50 -1.01 -5.65
N ARG A 309 -6.74 -1.22 -4.57
CA ARG A 309 -5.36 -1.71 -4.64
C ARG A 309 -5.30 -3.22 -4.86
N GLN A 310 -4.58 -3.62 -5.90
CA GLN A 310 -4.39 -5.02 -6.27
C GLN A 310 -3.42 -5.73 -5.31
N CYS A 311 -3.76 -6.96 -4.92
CA CYS A 311 -2.90 -7.85 -4.15
C CYS A 311 -1.92 -8.55 -5.11
N LEU A 312 -0.63 -8.62 -4.77
CA LEU A 312 0.39 -9.22 -5.63
C LEU A 312 0.70 -10.69 -5.28
N THR A 313 0.00 -11.27 -4.32
CA THR A 313 0.16 -12.70 -3.98
C THR A 313 -0.24 -13.58 -5.16
N PRO A 314 0.35 -14.78 -5.33
CA PRO A 314 0.22 -15.55 -6.56
C PRO A 314 -1.22 -15.98 -6.85
N ASN A 315 -1.98 -16.31 -5.79
CA ASN A 315 -3.36 -16.75 -5.92
C ASN A 315 -4.31 -15.57 -6.19
N ARG A 316 -3.98 -14.34 -5.75
CA ARG A 316 -4.86 -13.16 -5.85
C ARG A 316 -4.55 -12.19 -6.99
N ARG A 317 -3.41 -12.34 -7.67
CA ARG A 317 -2.96 -11.40 -8.72
C ARG A 317 -3.94 -11.24 -9.91
N THR A 318 -4.86 -12.18 -10.10
CA THR A 318 -5.89 -12.15 -11.15
C THR A 318 -7.24 -11.63 -10.65
N GLU A 319 -7.36 -11.33 -9.35
CA GLU A 319 -8.55 -10.72 -8.76
C GLU A 319 -8.80 -9.37 -9.43
N THR A 320 -10.00 -9.19 -9.97
CA THR A 320 -10.40 -7.96 -10.67
C THR A 320 -11.73 -7.41 -10.19
N ILE A 321 -12.43 -8.11 -9.29
CA ILE A 321 -13.75 -7.71 -8.76
C ILE A 321 -13.76 -7.86 -7.24
N ARG A 322 -14.32 -6.86 -6.54
CA ARG A 322 -14.56 -6.90 -5.09
C ARG A 322 -15.96 -6.35 -4.73
N PRO A 323 -16.58 -6.83 -3.65
CA PRO A 323 -17.72 -6.16 -3.05
C PRO A 323 -17.33 -4.78 -2.52
N ILE A 324 -18.21 -3.79 -2.65
CA ILE A 324 -17.94 -2.41 -2.24
C ILE A 324 -17.77 -2.22 -0.72
N PHE A 325 -18.30 -3.13 0.09
CA PHE A 325 -18.43 -2.99 1.55
C PHE A 325 -17.10 -2.76 2.28
N TRP A 326 -16.02 -3.40 1.82
CA TRP A 326 -14.68 -3.25 2.42
C TRP A 326 -13.81 -2.19 1.72
N ALA A 327 -14.39 -1.25 0.97
CA ALA A 327 -13.63 -0.20 0.28
C ALA A 327 -12.69 0.58 1.22
N ASN A 328 -13.18 0.90 2.43
CA ASN A 328 -12.41 1.61 3.46
C ASN A 328 -11.61 0.68 4.39
N ARG A 329 -11.68 -0.65 4.17
CA ARG A 329 -11.05 -1.68 5.02
C ARG A 329 -10.39 -2.79 4.19
N ALA A 330 -9.62 -2.39 3.17
CA ALA A 330 -8.99 -3.33 2.23
C ALA A 330 -8.10 -4.39 2.91
N LYS A 331 -7.44 -4.06 4.03
CA LYS A 331 -6.63 -5.01 4.81
C LYS A 331 -7.50 -6.14 5.40
N SER A 332 -8.65 -5.78 5.98
CA SER A 332 -9.61 -6.76 6.53
C SER A 332 -10.13 -7.69 5.43
N TYR A 333 -10.52 -7.13 4.28
CA TYR A 333 -10.96 -7.94 3.15
C TYR A 333 -9.88 -8.94 2.72
N VAL A 334 -8.62 -8.51 2.59
CA VAL A 334 -7.51 -9.40 2.20
C VAL A 334 -7.30 -10.52 3.21
N SER A 335 -7.40 -10.22 4.51
CA SER A 335 -7.27 -11.20 5.59
C SER A 335 -8.40 -12.25 5.54
N ARG A 336 -9.66 -11.80 5.49
CA ARG A 336 -10.87 -12.67 5.44
C ARG A 336 -10.96 -13.58 4.23
N THR A 337 -10.25 -13.23 3.17
CA THR A 337 -10.26 -13.95 1.90
C THR A 337 -8.91 -14.60 1.58
N GLU A 338 -7.96 -14.61 2.53
CA GLU A 338 -6.60 -15.17 2.32
C GLU A 338 -6.64 -16.65 1.95
N ASN A 339 -7.62 -17.40 2.47
CA ASN A 339 -7.74 -18.85 2.31
C ASN A 339 -8.65 -19.28 1.15
N TRP A 340 -9.04 -18.38 0.24
CA TRP A 340 -9.82 -18.78 -0.94
C TRP A 340 -8.93 -19.54 -1.94
N ASP A 341 -9.49 -20.60 -2.52
CA ASP A 341 -8.82 -21.37 -3.57
C ASP A 341 -8.77 -20.59 -4.91
N GLU A 342 -9.85 -19.89 -5.24
CA GLU A 342 -9.98 -19.08 -6.47
C GLU A 342 -10.57 -17.69 -6.16
N TYR A 343 -10.15 -16.68 -6.93
CA TYR A 343 -10.61 -15.30 -6.79
C TYR A 343 -11.35 -14.81 -8.03
N PRO A 344 -12.41 -13.99 -7.88
CA PRO A 344 -13.22 -13.50 -8.99
C PRO A 344 -12.43 -12.75 -10.08
N ASN A 345 -12.57 -13.20 -11.32
CA ASN A 345 -11.98 -12.61 -12.52
C ASN A 345 -13.05 -12.28 -13.60
N GLY A 346 -13.29 -10.99 -13.86
CA GLY A 346 -14.24 -10.54 -14.90
C GLY A 346 -15.73 -10.64 -14.54
N ARG A 347 -16.21 -11.80 -14.07
CA ARG A 347 -17.55 -11.94 -13.45
C ARG A 347 -17.44 -12.56 -12.06
N PHE A 348 -18.17 -12.01 -11.10
CA PHE A 348 -18.25 -12.59 -9.76
C PHE A 348 -19.16 -13.82 -9.84
N GLY A 349 -18.57 -14.99 -9.59
CA GLY A 349 -19.21 -16.29 -9.75
C GLY A 349 -20.31 -16.55 -8.72
N ASP A 350 -20.83 -17.78 -8.75
CA ASP A 350 -21.94 -18.26 -7.93
C ASP A 350 -21.69 -18.05 -6.43
N SER A 351 -22.52 -17.21 -5.81
CA SER A 351 -22.46 -16.72 -4.42
C SER A 351 -22.69 -17.80 -3.35
N ARG A 352 -22.87 -19.06 -3.76
CA ARG A 352 -23.11 -20.22 -2.87
C ARG A 352 -21.85 -20.77 -2.19
N SER A 353 -20.68 -20.17 -2.40
CA SER A 353 -19.45 -20.58 -1.70
C SER A 353 -19.36 -19.88 -0.33
N PRO A 354 -19.28 -20.62 0.80
CA PRO A 354 -19.16 -20.05 2.14
C PRO A 354 -17.72 -19.55 2.34
N ALA A 355 -17.37 -18.42 1.72
CA ALA A 355 -15.98 -18.12 1.45
C ALA A 355 -15.35 -17.16 2.48
N TYR A 356 -16.09 -16.32 3.19
CA TYR A 356 -15.46 -15.39 4.14
C TYR A 356 -15.04 -16.12 5.43
N GLY A 357 -13.74 -16.25 5.65
CA GLY A 357 -13.18 -16.81 6.88
C GLY A 357 -13.30 -15.86 8.07
N GLU A 358 -13.05 -16.38 9.27
CA GLU A 358 -12.87 -15.55 10.47
C GLU A 358 -11.63 -14.64 10.30
N LEU A 359 -11.66 -13.45 10.91
CA LEU A 359 -10.49 -12.56 10.94
C LEU A 359 -9.32 -13.28 11.63
N ASP A 360 -8.11 -13.00 11.14
CA ASP A 360 -6.78 -13.51 11.52
C ASP A 360 -6.45 -13.58 13.03
N GLY A 361 -7.19 -14.32 13.86
CA GLY A 361 -6.87 -14.61 15.27
C GLY A 361 -6.86 -13.40 16.22
N TYR A 362 -6.78 -12.16 15.71
CA TYR A 362 -6.74 -10.91 16.47
C TYR A 362 -8.11 -10.20 16.55
N GLY A 363 -9.11 -10.67 15.79
CA GLY A 363 -10.48 -10.13 15.80
C GLY A 363 -10.62 -8.77 15.11
N VAL A 364 -11.85 -8.24 15.07
CA VAL A 364 -12.14 -6.90 14.53
C VAL A 364 -11.57 -5.84 15.48
N SER A 365 -10.79 -4.89 14.95
CA SER A 365 -10.24 -3.77 15.72
C SER A 365 -10.26 -2.46 14.93
N ILE A 366 -10.28 -1.35 15.67
CA ILE A 366 -10.11 0.02 15.17
C ILE A 366 -8.64 0.45 15.26
N LYS A 367 -8.20 1.32 14.35
CA LYS A 367 -6.79 1.78 14.29
C LYS A 367 -6.42 2.73 15.43
N GLN A 368 -7.38 3.54 15.89
CA GLN A 368 -7.16 4.62 16.85
C GLN A 368 -6.93 4.07 18.27
N SER A 369 -5.94 4.61 18.99
CA SER A 369 -5.80 4.38 20.44
C SER A 369 -6.95 5.05 21.20
N LYS A 370 -7.05 4.81 22.52
CA LYS A 370 -8.04 5.49 23.34
C LYS A 370 -7.85 7.01 23.32
N GLU A 371 -6.62 7.47 23.46
CA GLU A 371 -6.27 8.90 23.46
C GLU A 371 -6.58 9.55 22.10
N ASP A 372 -6.24 8.86 21.00
CA ASP A 372 -6.55 9.31 19.64
C ASP A 372 -8.06 9.41 19.44
N ALA A 373 -8.81 8.40 19.89
CA ALA A 373 -10.26 8.33 19.76
C ALA A 373 -10.97 9.44 20.58
N HIS A 374 -10.55 9.71 21.81
CA HIS A 374 -11.07 10.85 22.58
C HIS A 374 -10.77 12.19 21.89
N THR A 375 -9.61 12.33 21.27
CA THR A 375 -9.24 13.55 20.53
C THR A 375 -10.05 13.72 19.25
N LEU A 376 -10.31 12.62 18.53
CA LEU A 376 -11.00 12.64 17.24
C LEU A 376 -12.53 12.70 17.39
N TRP A 377 -13.09 11.93 18.30
CA TRP A 377 -14.54 11.70 18.40
C TRP A 377 -15.18 12.34 19.63
N GLY A 378 -14.37 12.83 20.58
CA GLY A 378 -14.87 13.37 21.84
C GLY A 378 -15.67 12.34 22.63
N GLU A 379 -16.61 12.80 23.45
CA GLU A 379 -17.52 11.97 24.24
C GLU A 379 -18.98 12.29 23.86
N PRO A 380 -19.54 11.63 22.81
CA PRO A 380 -20.90 11.93 22.37
C PRO A 380 -21.91 11.61 23.48
N ALA A 381 -22.80 12.55 23.82
CA ALA A 381 -23.81 12.35 24.87
C ALA A 381 -25.18 11.96 24.32
N SER A 382 -25.36 12.05 22.99
CA SER A 382 -26.62 11.81 22.31
C SER A 382 -26.42 11.27 20.90
N PHE A 383 -27.49 10.76 20.30
CA PHE A 383 -27.50 10.34 18.89
C PHE A 383 -27.19 11.53 17.95
N ASP A 384 -27.63 12.74 18.30
CA ASP A 384 -27.38 13.94 17.50
C ASP A 384 -25.90 14.36 17.52
N ASP A 385 -25.19 14.11 18.62
CA ASP A 385 -23.74 14.31 18.68
C ASP A 385 -23.02 13.34 17.73
N ILE A 386 -23.47 12.08 17.67
CA ILE A 386 -22.95 11.08 16.73
C ILE A 386 -23.23 11.49 15.28
N ALA A 387 -24.47 11.90 14.98
CA ALA A 387 -24.84 12.43 13.66
C ALA A 387 -23.94 13.61 13.23
N THR A 388 -23.65 14.50 14.18
CA THR A 388 -22.76 15.65 13.95
C THR A 388 -21.32 15.21 13.65
N LEU A 389 -20.81 14.19 14.35
CA LEU A 389 -19.48 13.63 14.06
C LEU A 389 -19.41 13.10 12.63
N PHE A 390 -20.41 12.33 12.19
CA PHE A 390 -20.43 11.79 10.84
C PHE A 390 -20.53 12.91 9.79
N ALA A 391 -21.33 13.95 10.04
CA ALA A 391 -21.42 15.09 9.15
C ALA A 391 -20.08 15.85 9.02
N LYS A 392 -19.36 16.04 10.13
CA LYS A 392 -18.00 16.62 10.13
C LYS A 392 -17.01 15.77 9.35
N PHE A 393 -17.10 14.44 9.46
CA PHE A 393 -16.29 13.54 8.65
C PHE A 393 -16.54 13.74 7.16
N CYS A 394 -17.81 13.75 6.70
CA CYS A 394 -18.13 14.00 5.30
C CYS A 394 -17.60 15.35 4.76
N ARG A 395 -17.56 16.39 5.61
CA ARG A 395 -17.00 17.72 5.27
C ARG A 395 -15.46 17.77 5.28
N GLY A 396 -14.80 16.68 5.66
CA GLY A 396 -13.33 16.61 5.78
C GLY A 396 -12.77 17.30 7.03
N GLU A 397 -13.62 17.64 8.00
CA GLU A 397 -13.20 18.22 9.28
C GLU A 397 -12.66 17.16 10.24
N LEU A 398 -13.05 15.88 10.05
CA LEU A 398 -12.51 14.73 10.77
C LEU A 398 -11.71 13.83 9.83
N LYS A 399 -10.64 13.24 10.37
CA LYS A 399 -9.72 12.41 9.60
C LYS A 399 -10.09 10.93 9.54
N ALA A 400 -10.95 10.45 10.44
CA ALA A 400 -11.30 9.04 10.54
C ALA A 400 -12.63 8.83 11.29
N LEU A 401 -13.28 7.70 11.01
CA LEU A 401 -14.40 7.12 11.74
C LEU A 401 -14.08 5.64 12.04
N PRO A 402 -14.82 4.95 12.93
CA PRO A 402 -14.58 3.53 13.21
C PRO A 402 -14.59 2.62 11.96
N TRP A 403 -15.34 3.00 10.92
CA TRP A 403 -15.44 2.28 9.65
C TRP A 403 -14.48 2.78 8.55
N SER A 404 -13.74 3.87 8.80
CA SER A 404 -12.79 4.46 7.85
C SER A 404 -11.55 4.98 8.56
N ASP A 405 -10.42 4.28 8.35
CA ASP A 405 -9.13 4.65 8.93
C ASP A 405 -8.48 5.88 8.27
N ASP A 406 -8.96 6.24 7.07
CA ASP A 406 -8.50 7.36 6.26
C ASP A 406 -9.57 8.46 6.15
N ALA A 407 -9.10 9.67 5.80
CA ALA A 407 -9.97 10.79 5.49
C ALA A 407 -10.85 10.48 4.27
N PRO A 408 -11.99 11.18 4.09
CA PRO A 408 -12.89 10.93 2.96
C PRO A 408 -12.15 10.93 1.63
N ALA A 409 -12.48 9.96 0.77
CA ALA A 409 -11.90 9.86 -0.56
C ALA A 409 -12.20 11.12 -1.38
N GLY A 410 -11.34 11.44 -2.35
CA GLY A 410 -11.50 12.62 -3.20
C GLY A 410 -12.86 12.68 -3.91
N GLU A 411 -13.42 11.53 -4.31
CA GLU A 411 -14.75 11.47 -4.93
C GLU A 411 -15.90 11.86 -3.98
N THR A 412 -15.74 11.65 -2.67
CA THR A 412 -16.73 12.05 -1.66
C THR A 412 -16.96 13.55 -1.64
N SER A 413 -15.94 14.35 -2.02
CA SER A 413 -16.06 15.81 -2.07
C SER A 413 -17.18 16.31 -2.98
N VAL A 414 -17.59 15.52 -3.99
CA VAL A 414 -18.67 15.86 -4.92
C VAL A 414 -20.05 15.85 -4.24
N ILE A 415 -20.21 15.03 -3.20
CA ILE A 415 -21.48 14.80 -2.50
C ILE A 415 -21.38 15.07 -0.99
N ALA A 416 -20.31 15.73 -0.55
CA ALA A 416 -19.96 15.91 0.86
C ALA A 416 -21.07 16.62 1.65
N ASP A 417 -21.60 17.74 1.14
CA ASP A 417 -22.65 18.51 1.82
C ASP A 417 -23.97 17.74 1.87
N THR A 418 -24.30 17.01 0.81
CA THR A 418 -25.50 16.16 0.76
C THR A 418 -25.41 15.04 1.78
N LEU A 419 -24.27 14.35 1.85
CA LEU A 419 -24.02 13.32 2.86
C LEU A 419 -24.04 13.91 4.28
N ALA A 420 -23.42 15.07 4.50
CA ALA A 420 -23.40 15.70 5.81
C ALA A 420 -24.83 16.04 6.28
N ARG A 421 -25.67 16.57 5.39
CA ARG A 421 -27.10 16.79 5.67
C ARG A 421 -27.85 15.50 5.95
N MET A 422 -27.57 14.41 5.23
CA MET A 422 -28.17 13.10 5.50
C MET A 422 -27.81 12.59 6.90
N ASN A 423 -26.55 12.73 7.30
CA ASN A 423 -26.10 12.36 8.63
C ASN A 423 -26.81 13.18 9.70
N GLU A 424 -26.96 14.50 9.51
CA GLU A 424 -27.73 15.40 10.38
C GLU A 424 -29.24 15.10 10.43
N LEU A 425 -29.77 14.34 9.47
CA LEU A 425 -31.13 13.82 9.46
C LEU A 425 -31.25 12.43 10.13
N GLY A 426 -30.12 11.82 10.51
CA GLY A 426 -30.06 10.53 11.22
C GLY A 426 -29.71 9.32 10.35
N PHE A 427 -29.28 9.53 9.10
CA PHE A 427 -28.76 8.47 8.22
C PHE A 427 -27.23 8.42 8.33
N LEU A 428 -26.71 7.63 9.25
CA LEU A 428 -25.30 7.61 9.63
C LEU A 428 -24.45 6.86 8.59
N THR A 429 -23.95 7.58 7.58
CA THR A 429 -23.27 7.02 6.41
C THR A 429 -21.86 6.52 6.72
N ILE A 430 -21.56 5.28 6.33
CA ILE A 430 -20.24 4.65 6.49
C ILE A 430 -19.53 4.37 5.17
N ASN A 431 -20.27 4.36 4.05
CA ASN A 431 -19.73 4.17 2.71
C ASN A 431 -20.63 4.85 1.66
N SER A 432 -20.04 5.36 0.59
CA SER A 432 -20.77 6.09 -0.47
C SER A 432 -19.95 6.19 -1.74
N GLN A 433 -20.61 6.21 -2.90
CA GLN A 433 -20.00 6.67 -4.15
C GLN A 433 -21.01 7.48 -4.98
N PRO A 434 -20.61 8.55 -5.68
CA PRO A 434 -21.51 9.32 -6.53
C PRO A 434 -21.84 8.57 -7.84
N ALA A 435 -22.92 8.96 -8.51
CA ALA A 435 -23.17 8.49 -9.87
C ALA A 435 -22.24 9.19 -10.87
N VAL A 436 -21.64 8.39 -11.75
CA VAL A 436 -20.75 8.85 -12.83
C VAL A 436 -21.23 8.28 -14.15
N ASN A 437 -21.49 9.18 -15.10
CA ASN A 437 -21.96 8.83 -16.43
C ASN A 437 -20.85 9.10 -17.46
N GLY A 438 -19.94 8.15 -17.63
CA GLY A 438 -18.93 8.16 -18.69
C GLY A 438 -17.91 9.29 -18.56
N CYS A 439 -17.25 9.44 -17.41
CA CYS A 439 -16.10 10.34 -17.33
C CYS A 439 -14.86 9.67 -17.93
N ARG A 440 -13.84 10.47 -18.31
CA ARG A 440 -12.61 9.91 -18.89
C ARG A 440 -11.87 9.05 -17.85
N SER A 441 -11.18 8.01 -18.31
CA SER A 441 -10.37 7.15 -17.44
C SER A 441 -9.18 7.85 -16.79
N ASP A 442 -8.77 9.01 -17.31
CA ASP A 442 -7.74 9.88 -16.75
C ASP A 442 -8.31 11.02 -15.88
N ASP A 443 -9.60 10.96 -15.53
CA ASP A 443 -10.22 11.91 -14.60
C ASP A 443 -9.55 11.87 -13.22
N LYS A 444 -9.35 13.05 -12.60
CA LYS A 444 -8.61 13.18 -11.34
C LYS A 444 -9.34 12.60 -10.13
N LEU A 445 -10.67 12.56 -10.15
CA LEU A 445 -11.49 12.12 -9.03
C LEU A 445 -11.92 10.66 -9.22
N HIS A 446 -12.43 10.33 -10.42
CA HIS A 446 -13.07 9.05 -10.69
C HIS A 446 -12.27 8.14 -11.65
N GLY A 447 -11.20 8.65 -12.27
CA GLY A 447 -10.46 7.94 -13.30
C GLY A 447 -9.69 6.72 -12.80
N TRP A 448 -9.84 5.60 -13.53
CA TRP A 448 -9.08 4.37 -13.35
C TRP A 448 -9.03 3.58 -14.68
N GLY A 449 -8.13 2.60 -14.77
CA GLY A 449 -7.90 1.74 -15.93
C GLY A 449 -6.99 2.35 -17.02
N PRO A 450 -6.91 1.74 -18.21
CA PRO A 450 -6.14 2.28 -19.33
C PRO A 450 -6.60 3.68 -19.77
N SER A 451 -5.66 4.49 -20.26
CA SER A 451 -5.96 5.81 -20.86
C SER A 451 -6.92 5.71 -22.05
N ASN A 452 -7.60 6.82 -22.38
CA ASN A 452 -8.55 6.94 -23.49
C ASN A 452 -9.81 6.06 -23.37
N GLY A 453 -10.15 5.61 -22.16
CA GLY A 453 -11.39 4.93 -21.85
C GLY A 453 -12.40 5.81 -21.13
N TYR A 454 -13.52 5.20 -20.76
CA TYR A 454 -14.59 5.83 -20.00
C TYR A 454 -14.96 4.98 -18.79
N VAL A 455 -15.21 5.64 -17.66
CA VAL A 455 -15.62 4.99 -16.40
C VAL A 455 -17.00 5.45 -15.98
N TYR A 456 -17.71 4.56 -15.29
CA TYR A 456 -19.10 4.71 -14.91
C TYR A 456 -19.31 4.22 -13.48
N GLN A 457 -20.22 4.87 -12.76
CA GLN A 457 -20.60 4.49 -11.39
C GLN A 457 -22.12 4.67 -11.24
N LYS A 458 -22.78 3.68 -10.62
CA LYS A 458 -24.10 3.88 -10.01
C LYS A 458 -23.92 4.56 -8.66
N ALA A 459 -24.86 5.42 -8.26
CA ALA A 459 -24.82 5.99 -6.93
C ALA A 459 -25.06 4.89 -5.87
N TYR A 460 -24.26 4.92 -4.80
CA TYR A 460 -24.31 3.96 -3.70
C TYR A 460 -24.28 4.69 -2.36
N LEU A 461 -25.06 4.20 -1.41
CA LEU A 461 -25.06 4.65 -0.02
C LEU A 461 -25.12 3.46 0.93
N GLU A 462 -24.37 3.53 2.01
CA GLU A 462 -24.40 2.57 3.11
C GLU A 462 -24.38 3.29 4.44
N PHE A 463 -25.31 2.96 5.34
CA PHE A 463 -25.53 3.73 6.54
C PHE A 463 -26.23 2.92 7.64
N PHE A 464 -26.05 3.39 8.89
CA PHE A 464 -26.87 2.97 10.03
C PHE A 464 -28.06 3.91 10.20
N VAL A 465 -29.23 3.36 10.55
CA VAL A 465 -30.46 4.14 10.75
C VAL A 465 -31.37 3.51 11.81
N LYS A 466 -32.08 4.37 12.55
CA LYS A 466 -33.09 3.95 13.53
C LYS A 466 -34.31 3.31 12.86
N PRO A 467 -35.01 2.36 13.51
CA PRO A 467 -36.14 1.65 12.93
C PRO A 467 -37.27 2.56 12.44
N GLU A 468 -37.58 3.64 13.18
CA GLU A 468 -38.68 4.55 12.87
C GLU A 468 -38.39 5.34 11.60
N LEU A 469 -37.17 5.89 11.49
CA LEU A 469 -36.71 6.63 10.31
C LEU A 469 -36.55 5.71 9.10
N LEU A 470 -36.11 4.46 9.31
CA LEU A 470 -36.02 3.46 8.26
C LEU A 470 -37.39 3.16 7.65
N ASN A 471 -38.41 2.91 8.47
CA ASN A 471 -39.75 2.62 7.97
C ASN A 471 -40.28 3.74 7.07
N LEU A 472 -39.99 4.99 7.44
CA LEU A 472 -40.36 6.14 6.63
C LEU A 472 -39.58 6.18 5.31
N LEU A 473 -38.26 5.98 5.35
CA LEU A 473 -37.43 5.90 4.14
C LEU A 473 -37.92 4.80 3.18
N LEU A 474 -38.24 3.61 3.71
CA LEU A 474 -38.75 2.48 2.92
C LEU A 474 -40.02 2.85 2.14
N SER A 475 -40.90 3.66 2.73
CA SER A 475 -42.13 4.11 2.07
C SER A 475 -41.88 4.98 0.82
N TYR A 476 -40.72 5.64 0.74
CA TYR A 476 -40.28 6.43 -0.41
C TYR A 476 -39.50 5.57 -1.41
N ILE A 477 -38.52 4.78 -0.96
CA ILE A 477 -37.64 4.03 -1.87
C ILE A 477 -38.34 2.84 -2.53
N GLU A 478 -39.31 2.20 -1.88
CA GLU A 478 -40.05 1.06 -2.47
C GLU A 478 -40.98 1.48 -3.61
N ARG A 479 -41.22 2.79 -3.78
CA ARG A 479 -41.99 3.34 -4.91
C ARG A 479 -41.13 3.54 -6.16
N ASP A 480 -39.82 3.57 -6.02
CA ASP A 480 -38.88 3.77 -7.13
C ASP A 480 -38.31 2.43 -7.60
N SER A 481 -38.74 2.00 -8.79
CA SER A 481 -38.26 0.76 -9.40
C SER A 481 -36.76 0.78 -9.75
N SER A 482 -36.14 1.95 -9.77
CA SER A 482 -34.72 2.13 -10.04
C SER A 482 -33.86 1.92 -8.80
N ILE A 483 -34.44 1.86 -7.60
CA ILE A 483 -33.69 1.66 -6.35
C ILE A 483 -33.65 0.18 -5.99
N THR A 484 -32.45 -0.33 -5.69
CA THR A 484 -32.25 -1.63 -5.04
C THR A 484 -31.64 -1.43 -3.67
N TYR A 485 -32.14 -2.14 -2.66
CA TYR A 485 -31.66 -1.99 -1.28
C TYR A 485 -31.49 -3.34 -0.57
N TYR A 486 -30.63 -3.34 0.45
CA TYR A 486 -30.58 -4.39 1.47
C TYR A 486 -30.61 -3.75 2.85
N VAL A 487 -31.44 -4.27 3.73
CA VAL A 487 -31.57 -3.87 5.14
C VAL A 487 -31.25 -5.10 5.97
N ILE A 488 -30.36 -4.97 6.94
CA ILE A 488 -30.02 -6.06 7.86
C ILE A 488 -29.86 -5.53 9.28
N ASN A 489 -30.26 -6.31 10.27
CA ASN A 489 -29.97 -6.02 11.68
C ASN A 489 -28.79 -6.85 12.20
N LYS A 490 -28.36 -6.55 13.43
CA LYS A 490 -27.28 -7.28 14.11
C LYS A 490 -27.49 -8.80 14.16
N ARG A 491 -28.74 -9.25 14.32
CA ARG A 491 -29.10 -10.68 14.36
C ARG A 491 -29.00 -11.38 13.01
N GLY A 492 -29.02 -10.62 11.91
CA GLY A 492 -28.95 -11.15 10.55
C GLY A 492 -30.30 -11.25 9.82
N ASP A 493 -31.35 -10.59 10.31
CA ASP A 493 -32.64 -10.54 9.63
C ASP A 493 -32.53 -9.63 8.39
N LEU A 494 -32.41 -10.23 7.19
CA LEU A 494 -32.24 -9.53 5.92
C LEU A 494 -33.59 -9.21 5.24
N ARG A 495 -33.80 -7.95 4.83
CA ARG A 495 -34.90 -7.50 3.97
C ARG A 495 -34.33 -6.83 2.71
N THR A 496 -34.86 -7.16 1.54
CA THR A 496 -34.44 -6.59 0.25
C THR A 496 -35.58 -6.60 -0.76
N ASN A 497 -35.53 -5.69 -1.74
CA ASN A 497 -36.39 -5.70 -2.93
C ASN A 497 -35.72 -6.35 -4.15
N THR A 498 -34.53 -6.92 -3.99
CA THR A 498 -33.81 -7.59 -5.08
C THR A 498 -34.27 -9.04 -5.21
N HIS A 499 -34.73 -9.41 -6.40
CA HIS A 499 -35.17 -10.78 -6.72
C HIS A 499 -34.17 -11.56 -7.58
N SER A 500 -33.04 -10.95 -7.93
CA SER A 500 -31.97 -11.54 -8.72
C SER A 500 -30.91 -12.16 -7.79
N ASP A 501 -30.51 -13.40 -8.08
CA ASP A 501 -29.38 -14.07 -7.41
C ASP A 501 -28.01 -13.53 -7.87
N GLY A 502 -27.98 -12.78 -8.97
CA GLY A 502 -26.77 -12.19 -9.54
C GLY A 502 -26.34 -10.88 -8.86
N PRO A 503 -25.02 -10.59 -8.80
CA PRO A 503 -24.48 -9.37 -8.21
C PRO A 503 -24.84 -8.12 -9.03
N ASN A 504 -25.11 -7.01 -8.37
CA ASN A 504 -25.33 -5.71 -9.01
C ASN A 504 -23.99 -5.00 -9.24
N ALA A 505 -23.57 -4.82 -10.49
CA ALA A 505 -22.39 -4.05 -10.82
C ALA A 505 -22.64 -2.55 -10.60
N VAL A 506 -21.79 -1.92 -9.79
CA VAL A 506 -21.93 -0.50 -9.40
C VAL A 506 -20.79 0.38 -9.92
N THR A 507 -19.67 -0.20 -10.33
CA THR A 507 -18.57 0.54 -11.00
C THR A 507 -18.06 -0.29 -12.16
N TRP A 508 -17.93 0.31 -13.34
CA TRP A 508 -17.40 -0.34 -14.54
C TRP A 508 -16.68 0.63 -15.46
N GLY A 509 -15.87 0.09 -16.37
CA GLY A 509 -15.08 0.85 -17.33
C GLY A 509 -15.06 0.18 -18.70
N VAL A 510 -15.07 1.02 -19.73
CA VAL A 510 -14.99 0.62 -21.14
C VAL A 510 -13.71 1.23 -21.72
N PHE A 511 -12.81 0.39 -22.21
CA PHE A 511 -11.47 0.79 -22.63
C PHE A 511 -11.17 0.33 -24.07
N PRO A 512 -10.46 1.14 -24.88
CA PRO A 512 -10.07 0.74 -26.22
C PRO A 512 -9.29 -0.57 -26.25
N GLY A 513 -9.73 -1.51 -27.10
CA GLY A 513 -9.05 -2.80 -27.30
C GLY A 513 -9.12 -3.76 -26.11
N ARG A 514 -10.05 -3.57 -25.17
CA ARG A 514 -10.28 -4.47 -24.03
C ARG A 514 -11.77 -4.77 -23.83
N GLU A 515 -12.04 -5.89 -23.16
CA GLU A 515 -13.38 -6.19 -22.63
C GLU A 515 -13.76 -5.22 -21.51
N ILE A 516 -15.06 -5.15 -21.21
CA ILE A 516 -15.59 -4.33 -20.12
C ILE A 516 -15.07 -4.86 -18.78
N VAL A 517 -14.58 -3.95 -17.93
CA VAL A 517 -14.10 -4.28 -16.59
C VAL A 517 -15.12 -3.77 -15.57
N GLN A 518 -15.59 -4.62 -14.66
CA GLN A 518 -16.60 -4.30 -13.65
C GLN A 518 -16.08 -4.59 -12.22
N PRO A 519 -15.19 -3.73 -11.68
CA PRO A 519 -14.39 -4.07 -10.52
C PRO A 519 -15.10 -3.97 -9.16
N THR A 520 -16.30 -3.39 -9.13
CA THR A 520 -17.04 -3.16 -7.88
C THR A 520 -18.48 -3.59 -8.03
N ILE A 521 -18.94 -4.41 -7.08
CA ILE A 521 -20.28 -4.98 -7.05
C ILE A 521 -20.96 -4.81 -5.68
N VAL A 522 -22.27 -5.01 -5.66
CA VAL A 522 -23.11 -5.13 -4.46
C VAL A 522 -23.88 -6.45 -4.56
N GLU A 523 -23.83 -7.27 -3.50
CA GLU A 523 -24.53 -8.55 -3.43
C GLU A 523 -24.81 -8.96 -1.97
N ALA A 524 -25.83 -9.80 -1.77
CA ALA A 524 -26.41 -10.11 -0.46
C ALA A 524 -25.50 -10.90 0.49
N VAL A 525 -24.78 -11.91 -0.01
CA VAL A 525 -23.92 -12.81 0.78
C VAL A 525 -22.74 -12.05 1.37
N SER A 526 -22.03 -11.27 0.55
CA SER A 526 -20.96 -10.38 1.02
C SER A 526 -21.48 -9.36 2.01
N PHE A 527 -22.68 -8.82 1.80
CA PHE A 527 -23.28 -7.86 2.75
C PHE A 527 -23.57 -8.51 4.11
N MET A 528 -24.10 -9.75 4.10
CA MET A 528 -24.30 -10.53 5.32
C MET A 528 -22.99 -10.83 6.04
N ALA A 529 -21.91 -11.14 5.31
CA ALA A 529 -20.60 -11.38 5.91
C ALA A 529 -19.93 -10.09 6.44
N TRP A 530 -20.18 -8.96 5.79
CA TRP A 530 -19.71 -7.64 6.21
C TRP A 530 -20.39 -7.15 7.48
N LYS A 531 -21.70 -7.43 7.65
CA LYS A 531 -22.49 -6.92 8.79
C LYS A 531 -21.80 -7.16 10.13
N ASP A 532 -21.20 -8.34 10.31
CA ASP A 532 -20.63 -8.75 11.60
C ASP A 532 -19.43 -7.88 11.95
N GLU A 533 -18.59 -7.55 10.95
CA GLU A 533 -17.50 -6.59 11.13
C GLU A 533 -18.03 -5.17 11.33
N ALA A 534 -19.03 -4.75 10.55
CA ALA A 534 -19.62 -3.41 10.66
C ALA A 534 -20.18 -3.13 12.06
N TYR A 535 -20.94 -4.07 12.64
CA TYR A 535 -21.47 -3.93 14.00
C TYR A 535 -20.37 -4.04 15.06
N GLU A 536 -19.41 -4.97 14.91
CA GLU A 536 -18.33 -5.11 15.89
C GLU A 536 -17.42 -3.86 15.91
N LEU A 537 -17.19 -3.18 14.78
CA LEU A 537 -16.45 -1.91 14.77
C LEU A 537 -17.11 -0.84 15.64
N GLY A 538 -18.45 -0.74 15.61
CA GLY A 538 -19.18 0.15 16.51
C GLY A 538 -19.07 -0.27 17.98
N MET A 539 -19.06 -1.58 18.27
CA MET A 539 -18.81 -2.09 19.62
C MET A 539 -17.38 -1.85 20.08
N GLN A 540 -16.38 -1.88 19.18
CA GLN A 540 -15.00 -1.51 19.51
C GLN A 540 -14.87 -0.01 19.79
N TRP A 541 -15.59 0.82 19.05
CA TRP A 541 -15.69 2.25 19.34
C TRP A 541 -16.28 2.51 20.74
N SER A 542 -17.34 1.80 21.14
CA SER A 542 -17.91 1.97 22.48
C SER A 542 -16.92 1.59 23.60
N LYS A 543 -16.07 0.57 23.39
CA LYS A 543 -15.04 0.10 24.34
C LYS A 543 -13.87 1.07 24.54
N VAL A 544 -13.75 2.10 23.71
CA VAL A 544 -12.79 3.20 23.95
C VAL A 544 -13.11 3.89 25.28
N TYR A 545 -14.39 4.11 25.52
CA TYR A 545 -14.90 4.82 26.69
C TYR A 545 -15.11 3.91 27.89
N ASP A 546 -15.12 4.50 29.09
CA ASP A 546 -15.36 3.77 30.33
C ASP A 546 -16.74 3.12 30.35
N ALA A 547 -16.85 1.98 31.03
CA ALA A 547 -18.05 1.14 31.09
C ALA A 547 -19.31 1.91 31.53
N GLU A 548 -19.16 2.88 32.43
CA GLU A 548 -20.27 3.66 32.98
C GLU A 548 -20.58 4.95 32.24
N SER A 549 -19.75 5.33 31.26
CA SER A 549 -19.87 6.59 30.53
C SER A 549 -21.17 6.69 29.72
N GLY A 550 -21.70 7.91 29.60
CA GLY A 550 -22.85 8.18 28.71
C GLY A 550 -22.53 7.86 27.26
N ALA A 551 -21.31 8.21 26.81
CA ALA A 551 -20.86 7.95 25.44
C ALA A 551 -20.90 6.48 25.06
N ARG A 552 -20.41 5.60 25.94
CA ARG A 552 -20.48 4.16 25.71
C ARG A 552 -21.92 3.68 25.55
N LYS A 553 -22.80 4.08 26.47
CA LYS A 553 -24.23 3.67 26.47
C LYS A 553 -24.93 4.08 25.18
N VAL A 554 -24.70 5.31 24.70
CA VAL A 554 -25.30 5.82 23.46
C VAL A 554 -24.80 5.03 22.24
N ILE A 555 -23.50 4.71 22.17
CA ILE A 555 -22.93 3.95 21.03
C ILE A 555 -23.41 2.49 21.06
N GLU A 556 -23.46 1.85 22.23
CA GLU A 556 -23.99 0.49 22.39
C GLU A 556 -25.47 0.43 21.99
N GLU A 557 -26.29 1.38 22.46
CA GLU A 557 -27.71 1.48 22.09
C GLU A 557 -27.89 1.68 20.58
N LEU A 558 -27.06 2.52 19.96
CA LEU A 558 -27.07 2.73 18.52
C LEU A 558 -26.79 1.43 17.77
N MET A 559 -25.75 0.68 18.16
CA MET A 559 -25.39 -0.60 17.53
C MET A 559 -26.39 -1.73 17.80
N ASP A 560 -27.12 -1.70 18.90
CA ASP A 560 -28.14 -2.70 19.22
C ASP A 560 -29.49 -2.44 18.54
N SER A 561 -29.82 -1.16 18.31
CA SER A 561 -31.14 -0.75 17.79
C SER A 561 -31.15 -0.45 16.28
N CYS A 562 -30.06 0.07 15.72
CA CYS A 562 -30.03 0.53 14.33
C CYS A 562 -29.86 -0.62 13.34
N TYR A 563 -30.45 -0.44 12.17
CA TYR A 563 -30.28 -1.30 11.01
C TYR A 563 -29.11 -0.81 10.16
N LEU A 564 -28.33 -1.74 9.61
CA LEU A 564 -27.38 -1.47 8.55
C LEU A 564 -28.09 -1.58 7.20
N VAL A 565 -27.97 -0.55 6.37
CA VAL A 565 -28.69 -0.47 5.09
C VAL A 565 -27.72 -0.10 3.99
N ASN A 566 -27.81 -0.76 2.85
CA ASN A 566 -27.20 -0.28 1.61
C ASN A 566 -28.26 -0.05 0.52
N VAL A 567 -28.05 0.99 -0.29
CA VAL A 567 -28.95 1.46 -1.34
C VAL A 567 -28.13 1.76 -2.60
N VAL A 568 -28.60 1.25 -3.73
CA VAL A 568 -28.06 1.54 -5.07
C VAL A 568 -29.16 2.15 -5.92
N HIS A 569 -28.87 3.27 -6.57
CA HIS A 569 -29.74 3.82 -7.62
C HIS A 569 -29.24 3.34 -9.00
N ASN A 570 -30.07 2.56 -9.70
CA ASN A 570 -29.66 1.86 -10.92
C ASN A 570 -29.62 2.75 -12.17
N ASP A 571 -30.35 3.86 -12.18
CA ASP A 571 -30.19 4.90 -13.18
C ASP A 571 -29.00 5.80 -12.79
N PHE A 572 -27.85 5.52 -13.38
CA PHE A 572 -26.60 6.26 -13.17
C PHE A 572 -26.57 7.62 -13.89
N THR A 573 -27.60 7.96 -14.66
CA THR A 573 -27.67 9.24 -15.38
C THR A 573 -28.19 10.38 -14.50
N ASP A 574 -29.07 10.07 -13.54
CA ASP A 574 -29.56 11.02 -12.53
C ASP A 574 -28.69 10.96 -11.26
N ARG A 575 -27.87 12.00 -11.08
CA ARG A 575 -26.91 12.07 -9.97
C ARG A 575 -27.55 12.31 -8.61
N GLU A 576 -28.73 12.92 -8.60
CA GLU A 576 -29.37 13.37 -7.36
C GLU A 576 -30.51 12.44 -6.92
N ALA A 577 -30.99 11.56 -7.80
CA ALA A 577 -32.16 10.73 -7.54
C ALA A 577 -32.02 9.87 -6.27
N ILE A 578 -30.83 9.31 -6.01
CA ILE A 578 -30.60 8.51 -4.80
C ILE A 578 -30.86 9.29 -3.51
N PHE A 579 -30.64 10.60 -3.50
CA PHE A 579 -30.69 11.43 -2.28
C PHE A 579 -32.10 11.96 -1.97
N ARG A 580 -32.97 12.10 -2.98
CA ARG A 580 -34.31 12.69 -2.82
C ARG A 580 -35.15 11.98 -1.74
N PRO A 581 -35.22 10.63 -1.71
CA PRO A 581 -35.97 9.91 -0.67
C PRO A 581 -35.47 10.19 0.75
N PHE A 582 -34.16 10.35 0.93
CA PHE A 582 -33.55 10.60 2.24
C PHE A 582 -33.90 11.97 2.77
N MET A 583 -33.86 13.00 1.92
CA MET A 583 -34.23 14.35 2.31
C MET A 583 -35.71 14.42 2.70
N GLN A 584 -36.59 13.78 1.93
CA GLN A 584 -38.03 13.73 2.22
C GLN A 584 -38.32 13.00 3.54
N ALA A 585 -37.79 11.79 3.71
CA ALA A 585 -38.00 11.00 4.92
C ALA A 585 -37.41 11.68 6.16
N GLY A 586 -36.19 12.23 6.07
CA GLY A 586 -35.56 12.90 7.21
C GLY A 586 -36.29 14.17 7.64
N GLU A 587 -36.75 14.99 6.69
CA GLU A 587 -37.51 16.21 7.01
C GLU A 587 -38.88 15.89 7.60
N GLU A 588 -39.57 14.87 7.10
CA GLU A 588 -40.82 14.40 7.67
C GLU A 588 -40.62 13.82 9.07
N TYR A 589 -39.57 13.02 9.29
CA TYR A 589 -39.24 12.49 10.60
C TYR A 589 -38.94 13.59 11.63
N LYS A 590 -38.17 14.63 11.25
CA LYS A 590 -37.92 15.79 12.13
C LYS A 590 -39.22 16.53 12.48
N LYS A 591 -40.16 16.64 11.55
CA LYS A 591 -41.49 17.23 11.83
C LYS A 591 -42.30 16.38 12.79
N LEU A 592 -42.25 15.05 12.67
CA LEU A 592 -42.94 14.14 13.59
C LEU A 592 -42.38 14.27 15.02
N LEU A 593 -41.05 14.25 15.16
CA LEU A 593 -40.38 14.46 16.45
C LEU A 593 -40.72 15.81 17.08
N ALA A 594 -40.73 16.89 16.28
CA ALA A 594 -41.09 18.23 16.76
C ALA A 594 -42.56 18.32 17.23
N ASN A 595 -43.43 17.47 16.70
CA ASN A 595 -44.85 17.42 17.05
C ASN A 595 -45.17 16.41 18.17
N GLY A 596 -44.17 15.72 18.72
CA GLY A 596 -44.32 14.78 19.85
C GLY A 596 -45.00 13.45 19.51
N ASN A 597 -45.01 13.05 18.24
CA ASN A 597 -45.60 11.79 17.75
C ASN A 597 -44.54 10.73 17.44
#